data_AF-A0A285VIF5-F1
#
_entry.id   AF-A0A285VIF5-F1
#
_cell.length_a   1.000
_cell.length_b   1.000
_cell.length_c   1.000
_cell.angle_alpha   90.00
_cell.angle_beta   90.00
_cell.angle_gamma   90.00
#
_symmetry.space_group_name_H-M   'P 1'
#
loop_
_entity.id
_entity.type
_entity.pdbx_description
1 polymer ?
#
loop_
_entity_poly.entity_id
_entity_poly.type
_entity_poly.pdbx_seq_one_letter_code
_entity_poly.pdbx_strand_id
1 'polypeptide(L)'
;MKVRTALSSLAVVAAVTAVGAAAPASAGHDRNPSERVATYAYGLAPVQAESVPNSQAGGSTRITALPNGKLQVSVQAWGLAPLLPHAMHLHGFTDQADLGCPGPAADSDGNGLVNVIEGAPFYGGIIASLTTSGDTSPTSALALDRFPVADADGHLSYTRTFVNADALANADTAQVVVHGIDLNANGAYDFDAGPSELTSAAPLEATLPVLCGGIAN
;
A
#
# COMPACT_ATOMS: atom_id res chain seq x y z
N MET A 1 34.47 73.82 69.29
CA MET A 1 33.56 73.31 68.25
C MET A 1 34.22 72.10 67.60
N LYS A 2 33.87 70.90 68.10
CA LYS A 2 33.38 69.73 67.35
C LYS A 2 34.31 69.24 66.21
N VAL A 3 35.05 68.13 66.42
CA VAL A 3 34.65 66.71 66.11
C VAL A 3 34.95 66.42 64.61
N ARG A 4 35.59 65.35 64.15
CA ARG A 4 36.13 64.08 64.70
C ARG A 4 37.10 63.49 63.67
N THR A 5 37.99 62.65 64.18
CA THR A 5 38.83 61.63 63.55
C THR A 5 38.15 60.72 62.52
N ALA A 6 38.90 60.23 61.52
CA ALA A 6 39.19 58.79 61.32
C ALA A 6 40.09 58.52 60.10
N LEU A 7 41.11 57.67 60.30
CA LEU A 7 41.86 56.96 59.26
C LEU A 7 40.94 55.99 58.51
N SER A 8 41.23 55.71 57.23
CA SER A 8 40.92 54.41 56.61
C SER A 8 41.75 54.18 55.36
N SER A 9 42.59 53.14 55.45
CA SER A 9 43.27 52.42 54.37
C SER A 9 42.23 51.77 53.45
N LEU A 10 42.48 51.71 52.15
CA LEU A 10 41.77 50.76 51.28
C LEU A 10 42.72 50.07 50.30
N ALA A 11 42.61 48.75 50.32
CA ALA A 11 43.43 47.78 49.65
C ALA A 11 43.13 47.71 48.14
N VAL A 12 44.17 47.38 47.39
CA VAL A 12 44.09 46.96 45.99
C VAL A 12 43.38 45.60 45.93
N VAL A 13 42.21 45.55 45.30
CA VAL A 13 41.53 44.29 44.98
C VAL A 13 41.97 43.86 43.58
N ALA A 14 42.70 42.75 43.51
CA ALA A 14 43.00 42.06 42.26
C ALA A 14 41.74 41.30 41.80
N ALA A 15 41.18 41.70 40.66
CA ALA A 15 40.11 40.96 40.00
C ALA A 15 40.72 39.77 39.23
N VAL A 16 40.47 38.55 39.71
CA VAL A 16 40.78 37.32 38.99
C VAL A 16 39.72 37.11 37.92
N THR A 17 40.07 37.27 36.64
CA THR A 17 39.23 36.87 35.51
C THR A 17 39.29 35.35 35.35
N ALA A 18 38.24 34.64 35.75
CA ALA A 18 38.05 33.25 35.39
C ALA A 18 37.60 33.17 33.93
N VAL A 19 38.49 32.70 33.05
CA VAL A 19 38.14 32.32 31.68
C VAL A 19 37.32 31.03 31.76
N GLY A 20 36.00 31.14 31.62
CA GLY A 20 35.12 29.99 31.47
C GLY A 20 35.40 29.31 30.13
N ALA A 21 35.86 28.06 30.17
CA ALA A 21 35.97 27.23 28.97
C ALA A 21 34.55 26.95 28.45
N ALA A 22 34.22 27.47 27.26
CA ALA A 22 33.02 27.06 26.55
C ALA A 22 33.19 25.60 26.12
N ALA A 23 32.44 24.69 26.76
CA ALA A 23 32.32 23.33 26.27
C ALA A 23 31.59 23.36 24.91
N PRO A 24 32.02 22.58 23.90
CA PRO A 24 31.27 22.46 22.67
C PRO A 24 29.90 21.85 22.99
N ALA A 25 28.83 22.50 22.56
CA ALA A 25 27.52 21.88 22.51
C ALA A 25 27.59 20.76 21.46
N SER A 26 27.73 19.52 21.90
CA SER A 26 27.54 18.36 21.04
C SER A 26 26.07 18.32 20.64
N ALA A 27 25.76 18.75 19.41
CA ALA A 27 24.50 18.40 18.78
C ALA A 27 24.47 16.87 18.71
N GLY A 28 23.58 16.25 19.49
CA GLY A 28 23.33 14.82 19.37
C GLY A 28 22.82 14.57 17.96
N HIS A 29 23.65 13.97 17.11
CA HIS A 29 23.16 13.39 15.88
C HIS A 29 22.09 12.37 16.26
N ASP A 30 20.88 12.54 15.74
CA ASP A 30 19.81 11.55 15.86
C ASP A 30 20.38 10.20 15.46
N ARG A 31 20.57 9.31 16.45
CA ARG A 31 21.01 7.93 16.24
C ARG A 31 19.88 7.03 15.73
N ASN A 32 18.79 7.63 15.26
CA ASN A 32 17.71 6.94 14.61
C ASN A 32 17.98 7.00 13.11
N PRO A 33 18.62 5.99 12.49
CA PRO A 33 18.59 5.91 11.04
C PRO A 33 17.12 5.90 10.66
N SER A 34 16.66 6.90 9.90
CA SER A 34 15.31 6.87 9.35
C SER A 34 15.11 5.48 8.73
N GLU A 35 14.03 4.78 9.10
CA GLU A 35 13.68 3.51 8.47
C GLU A 35 13.83 3.62 6.96
N ARG A 36 14.51 2.64 6.35
CA ARG A 36 14.92 2.68 4.95
C ARG A 36 13.70 2.97 4.07
N VAL A 37 13.76 4.03 3.28
CA VAL A 37 12.88 4.18 2.13
C VAL A 37 13.27 3.08 1.15
N ALA A 38 12.34 2.17 0.88
CA ALA A 38 12.52 1.12 -0.11
C ALA A 38 11.34 1.18 -1.07
N THR A 39 11.61 0.98 -2.36
CA THR A 39 10.60 1.08 -3.41
C THR A 39 10.67 -0.14 -4.31
N TYR A 40 9.53 -0.77 -4.49
CA TYR A 40 9.33 -1.96 -5.31
C TYR A 40 8.33 -1.61 -6.40
N ALA A 41 8.63 -1.98 -7.65
CA ALA A 41 7.79 -1.64 -8.79
C ALA A 41 7.68 -2.83 -9.73
N TYR A 42 6.45 -3.12 -10.15
CA TYR A 42 6.12 -4.30 -10.93
C TYR A 42 5.12 -3.95 -12.03
N GLY A 43 5.16 -4.69 -13.13
CA GLY A 43 4.10 -4.68 -14.13
C GLY A 43 2.90 -5.48 -13.63
N LEU A 44 1.71 -5.08 -14.04
CA LEU A 44 0.47 -5.81 -13.79
C LEU A 44 0.00 -6.42 -15.11
N ALA A 45 -0.22 -7.74 -15.12
CA ALA A 45 -0.61 -8.51 -16.30
C ALA A 45 -2.01 -9.14 -16.11
N PRO A 46 -2.72 -9.44 -17.21
CA PRO A 46 -3.99 -10.18 -17.15
C PRO A 46 -3.84 -11.51 -16.42
N VAL A 47 -4.83 -11.84 -15.58
CA VAL A 47 -4.94 -13.15 -14.94
C VAL A 47 -5.72 -14.13 -15.83
N GLN A 48 -6.78 -13.64 -16.47
CA GLN A 48 -7.70 -14.44 -17.27
C GLN A 48 -7.11 -14.82 -18.64
N ALA A 49 -7.69 -15.84 -19.27
CA ALA A 49 -7.37 -16.18 -20.66
C ALA A 49 -7.82 -15.07 -21.61
N GLU A 50 -7.14 -14.94 -22.76
CA GLU A 50 -7.54 -14.00 -23.82
C GLU A 50 -8.97 -14.22 -24.34
N SER A 51 -9.54 -15.41 -24.15
CA SER A 51 -10.92 -15.74 -24.52
C SER A 51 -11.98 -15.17 -23.58
N VAL A 52 -11.58 -14.73 -22.38
CA VAL A 52 -12.51 -14.12 -21.42
C VAL A 52 -12.80 -12.70 -21.89
N PRO A 53 -14.09 -12.31 -22.05
CA PRO A 53 -14.44 -10.98 -22.51
C PRO A 53 -14.04 -9.93 -21.47
N ASN A 54 -13.56 -8.78 -21.96
CA ASN A 54 -13.28 -7.59 -21.14
C ASN A 54 -12.28 -7.80 -19.99
N SER A 55 -11.47 -8.86 -20.03
CA SER A 55 -10.47 -9.18 -19.00
C SER A 55 -9.05 -8.75 -19.35
N GLN A 56 -8.82 -8.30 -20.59
CA GLN A 56 -7.49 -7.98 -21.10
C GLN A 56 -7.12 -6.53 -20.75
N ALA A 57 -6.57 -6.36 -19.56
CA ALA A 57 -6.09 -5.09 -19.02
C ALA A 57 -4.54 -5.07 -18.95
N GLY A 58 -3.98 -3.92 -18.57
CA GLY A 58 -2.56 -3.83 -18.21
C GLY A 58 -2.31 -2.76 -17.17
N GLY A 59 -1.15 -2.81 -16.51
CA GLY A 59 -0.83 -1.79 -15.52
C GLY A 59 0.59 -1.84 -14.98
N SER A 60 0.81 -1.00 -13.98
CA SER A 60 2.02 -0.99 -13.16
C SER A 60 1.69 -0.58 -11.74
N THR A 61 2.49 -1.06 -10.80
CA THR A 61 2.38 -0.71 -9.39
C THR A 61 3.72 -0.23 -8.84
N ARG A 62 3.66 0.59 -7.80
CA ARG A 62 4.79 1.00 -6.97
C ARG A 62 4.41 0.94 -5.50
N ILE A 63 5.15 0.13 -4.74
CA ILE A 63 5.02 0.00 -3.28
C ILE A 63 6.26 0.65 -2.66
N THR A 64 6.06 1.64 -1.80
CA THR A 64 7.14 2.39 -1.15
C THR A 64 6.99 2.34 0.36
N ALA A 65 7.91 1.65 1.03
CA ALA A 65 8.09 1.75 2.46
C ALA A 65 8.64 3.14 2.79
N LEU A 66 8.00 3.84 3.73
CA LEU A 66 8.30 5.20 4.14
C LEU A 66 8.58 5.24 5.65
N PRO A 67 9.35 6.23 6.14
CA PRO A 67 9.60 6.38 7.57
C PRO A 67 8.31 6.53 8.39
N ASN A 68 8.39 6.15 9.67
CA ASN A 68 7.31 6.20 10.65
C ASN A 68 6.20 5.17 10.37
N GLY A 69 6.58 3.98 9.93
CA GLY A 69 5.63 2.88 9.73
C GLY A 69 4.64 3.10 8.57
N LYS A 70 4.98 3.95 7.60
CA LYS A 70 4.09 4.30 6.49
C LYS A 70 4.39 3.47 5.25
N LEU A 71 3.36 3.12 4.51
CA LEU A 71 3.45 2.53 3.19
C LEU A 71 2.71 3.43 2.19
N GLN A 72 3.34 3.75 1.07
CA GLN A 72 2.68 4.36 -0.07
C GLN A 72 2.55 3.35 -1.20
N VAL A 73 1.33 3.14 -1.68
CA VAL A 73 1.07 2.28 -2.84
C VAL A 73 0.51 3.15 -3.96
N SER A 74 1.02 2.96 -5.17
CA SER A 74 0.48 3.55 -6.39
C SER A 74 0.18 2.47 -7.41
N VAL A 75 -0.98 2.57 -8.08
CA VAL A 75 -1.40 1.68 -9.17
C VAL A 75 -1.85 2.53 -10.34
N GLN A 76 -1.29 2.25 -11.52
CA GLN A 76 -1.77 2.75 -12.80
C GLN A 76 -2.25 1.55 -13.63
N ALA A 77 -3.48 1.56 -14.10
CA ALA A 77 -4.03 0.48 -14.91
C ALA A 77 -4.90 1.03 -16.04
N TRP A 78 -5.05 0.25 -17.11
CA TRP A 78 -5.86 0.57 -18.30
C TRP A 78 -6.55 -0.69 -18.82
N GLY A 79 -7.61 -0.51 -19.62
CA GLY A 79 -8.41 -1.62 -20.12
C GLY A 79 -9.30 -2.24 -19.04
N LEU A 80 -9.57 -1.50 -17.96
CA LEU A 80 -10.49 -1.90 -16.90
C LEU A 80 -11.93 -1.55 -17.28
N ALA A 81 -12.91 -2.12 -16.55
CA ALA A 81 -14.32 -1.83 -16.75
C ALA A 81 -14.62 -0.34 -16.46
N PRO A 82 -15.03 0.46 -17.47
CA PRO A 82 -15.17 1.90 -17.31
C PRO A 82 -16.21 2.29 -16.28
N LEU A 83 -15.93 3.33 -15.49
CA LEU A 83 -16.84 3.89 -14.48
C LEU A 83 -17.25 2.92 -13.35
N LEU A 84 -16.62 1.75 -13.25
CA LEU A 84 -16.86 0.77 -12.19
C LEU A 84 -15.75 0.78 -11.13
N PRO A 85 -16.06 0.44 -9.87
CA PRO A 85 -15.04 0.28 -8.83
C PRO A 85 -14.17 -0.95 -9.10
N HIS A 86 -12.92 -0.91 -8.68
CA HIS A 86 -12.01 -2.06 -8.76
C HIS A 86 -11.48 -2.38 -7.38
N ALA A 87 -11.95 -3.49 -6.79
CA ALA A 87 -11.37 -3.98 -5.56
C ALA A 87 -9.90 -4.30 -5.81
N MET A 88 -9.03 -3.80 -4.94
CA MET A 88 -7.58 -3.96 -5.09
C MET A 88 -6.95 -4.27 -3.75
N HIS A 89 -6.01 -5.19 -3.74
CA HIS A 89 -5.40 -5.64 -2.50
C HIS A 89 -3.90 -5.89 -2.67
N LEU A 90 -3.18 -5.72 -1.56
CA LEU A 90 -1.89 -6.37 -1.38
C LEU A 90 -2.14 -7.77 -0.85
N HIS A 91 -1.56 -8.77 -1.49
CA HIS A 91 -1.62 -10.17 -1.09
C HIS A 91 -0.23 -10.70 -0.73
N GLY A 92 -0.20 -11.75 0.08
CA GLY A 92 1.01 -12.53 0.32
C GLY A 92 0.76 -13.67 1.30
N PHE A 93 1.84 -14.39 1.61
CA PHE A 93 1.82 -15.50 2.55
C PHE A 93 2.61 -15.17 3.81
N THR A 94 2.14 -15.71 4.94
CA THR A 94 2.84 -15.60 6.23
C THR A 94 3.83 -16.74 6.46
N ASP A 95 3.64 -17.88 5.79
CA ASP A 95 4.27 -19.17 6.12
C ASP A 95 4.76 -19.97 4.90
N GLN A 96 4.64 -19.43 3.68
CA GLN A 96 5.14 -20.06 2.46
C GLN A 96 5.67 -19.02 1.46
N ALA A 97 6.39 -19.51 0.45
CA ALA A 97 6.86 -18.67 -0.63
C ALA A 97 5.69 -18.24 -1.52
N ASP A 98 5.74 -17.00 -1.97
CA ASP A 98 4.88 -16.48 -3.02
C ASP A 98 5.08 -17.30 -4.32
N LEU A 99 3.98 -17.85 -4.86
CA LEU A 99 4.00 -18.63 -6.10
C LEU A 99 3.74 -17.75 -7.34
N GLY A 100 3.59 -16.45 -7.13
CA GLY A 100 3.43 -15.46 -8.16
C GLY A 100 1.99 -15.21 -8.55
N CYS A 101 1.80 -14.59 -9.71
CA CYS A 101 0.46 -14.40 -10.26
C CYS A 101 -0.08 -15.67 -10.89
N PRO A 102 -1.36 -16.02 -10.64
CA PRO A 102 -2.01 -17.08 -11.37
C PRO A 102 -2.11 -16.68 -12.84
N GLY A 103 -2.03 -17.67 -13.72
CA GLY A 103 -2.43 -17.54 -15.12
C GLY A 103 -3.69 -18.37 -15.38
N PRO A 104 -4.13 -18.44 -16.65
CA PRO A 104 -5.37 -19.14 -17.02
C PRO A 104 -5.39 -20.63 -16.65
N ALA A 105 -4.23 -21.26 -16.47
CA ALA A 105 -4.13 -22.65 -16.05
C ALA A 105 -4.54 -22.89 -14.57
N ALA A 106 -4.80 -21.82 -13.81
CA ALA A 106 -5.34 -21.91 -12.46
C ALA A 106 -6.85 -22.23 -12.44
N ASP A 107 -7.56 -22.11 -13.57
CA ASP A 107 -8.96 -22.54 -13.73
C ASP A 107 -9.04 -24.06 -13.53
N SER A 108 -9.44 -24.43 -12.33
CA SER A 108 -9.37 -25.80 -11.80
C SER A 108 -10.66 -26.56 -12.02
N ASP A 109 -11.79 -25.86 -12.12
CA ASP A 109 -13.10 -26.44 -12.41
C ASP A 109 -13.43 -26.47 -13.92
N GLY A 110 -12.64 -25.77 -14.74
CA GLY A 110 -12.74 -25.75 -16.19
C GLY A 110 -13.89 -24.90 -16.71
N ASN A 111 -14.36 -23.92 -15.94
CA ASN A 111 -15.47 -23.04 -16.32
C ASN A 111 -15.04 -21.89 -17.25
N GLY A 112 -13.73 -21.73 -17.50
CA GLY A 112 -13.15 -20.72 -18.37
C GLY A 112 -12.72 -19.44 -17.64
N LEU A 113 -12.89 -19.35 -16.32
CA LEU A 113 -12.54 -18.21 -15.47
C LEU A 113 -11.62 -18.68 -14.35
N VAL A 114 -10.63 -17.86 -14.01
CA VAL A 114 -9.87 -18.00 -12.76
C VAL A 114 -10.55 -17.14 -11.70
N ASN A 115 -11.22 -17.75 -10.73
CA ASN A 115 -11.84 -17.01 -9.63
C ASN A 115 -10.88 -16.76 -8.45
N VAL A 116 -11.38 -16.12 -7.38
CA VAL A 116 -10.55 -15.77 -6.22
C VAL A 116 -10.04 -17.00 -5.47
N ILE A 117 -10.86 -18.06 -5.37
CA ILE A 117 -10.48 -19.29 -4.67
C ILE A 117 -9.38 -20.03 -5.42
N GLU A 118 -9.41 -19.97 -6.74
CA GLU A 118 -8.39 -20.56 -7.63
C GLU A 118 -7.10 -19.75 -7.70
N GLY A 119 -7.20 -18.42 -7.61
CA GLY A 119 -6.05 -17.52 -7.56
C GLY A 119 -5.35 -17.48 -6.19
N ALA A 120 -6.08 -17.66 -5.08
CA ALA A 120 -5.55 -17.53 -3.73
C ALA A 120 -4.34 -18.43 -3.40
N PRO A 121 -4.24 -19.69 -3.89
CA PRO A 121 -3.05 -20.51 -3.74
C PRO A 121 -1.77 -19.90 -4.33
N PHE A 122 -1.89 -18.93 -5.24
CA PHE A 122 -0.76 -18.31 -5.93
C PHE A 122 -0.23 -17.06 -5.21
N TYR A 123 -1.12 -16.11 -4.92
CA TYR A 123 -0.74 -14.81 -4.33
C TYR A 123 -1.00 -14.71 -2.81
N GLY A 124 -1.76 -15.65 -2.24
CA GLY A 124 -2.02 -15.72 -0.80
C GLY A 124 -3.17 -14.86 -0.27
N GLY A 125 -3.18 -14.64 1.04
CA GLY A 125 -4.25 -13.91 1.73
C GLY A 125 -4.13 -12.40 1.55
N ILE A 126 -5.21 -11.67 1.80
CA ILE A 126 -5.18 -10.19 1.80
C ILE A 126 -4.34 -9.72 2.98
N ILE A 127 -3.35 -8.87 2.70
CA ILE A 127 -2.55 -8.13 3.67
C ILE A 127 -3.12 -6.72 3.86
N ALA A 128 -3.51 -6.07 2.77
CA ALA A 128 -4.13 -4.76 2.81
C ALA A 128 -5.16 -4.56 1.69
N SER A 129 -6.26 -3.88 2.00
CA SER A 129 -7.22 -3.38 1.02
C SER A 129 -6.83 -1.97 0.59
N LEU A 130 -6.63 -1.77 -0.71
CA LEU A 130 -6.24 -0.50 -1.33
C LEU A 130 -7.46 0.42 -1.55
N THR A 131 -8.22 0.65 -0.49
CA THR A 131 -9.35 1.58 -0.50
C THR A 131 -8.86 3.02 -0.70
N THR A 132 -9.71 3.92 -1.19
CA THR A 132 -9.41 5.35 -1.35
C THR A 132 -9.47 6.11 -0.03
N SER A 133 -10.20 5.59 0.96
CA SER A 133 -10.35 6.19 2.29
C SER A 133 -10.67 5.14 3.36
N GLY A 134 -10.47 5.49 4.63
CA GLY A 134 -10.85 4.65 5.76
C GLY A 134 -9.95 3.42 5.97
N ASP A 135 -10.53 2.33 6.46
CA ASP A 135 -9.80 1.09 6.78
C ASP A 135 -9.12 0.47 5.55
N THR A 136 -7.91 -0.05 5.77
CA THR A 136 -7.08 -0.77 4.78
C THR A 136 -6.82 -2.21 5.20
N SER A 137 -7.46 -2.71 6.25
CA SER A 137 -7.30 -4.10 6.69
C SER A 137 -7.99 -5.08 5.73
N PRO A 138 -7.76 -6.39 5.89
CA PRO A 138 -8.47 -7.42 5.14
C PRO A 138 -10.01 -7.38 5.30
N THR A 139 -10.53 -6.80 6.39
CA THR A 139 -11.99 -6.68 6.59
C THR A 139 -12.67 -5.78 5.56
N SER A 140 -11.89 -4.94 4.87
CA SER A 140 -12.34 -4.06 3.80
C SER A 140 -12.37 -4.73 2.41
N ALA A 141 -12.15 -6.05 2.32
CA ALA A 141 -11.98 -6.78 1.07
C ALA A 141 -13.09 -6.51 0.02
N LEU A 142 -14.34 -6.42 0.48
CA LEU A 142 -15.53 -6.22 -0.36
C LEU A 142 -16.21 -4.86 -0.12
N ALA A 143 -15.48 -3.87 0.41
CA ALA A 143 -15.98 -2.49 0.54
C ALA A 143 -15.95 -1.77 -0.82
N LEU A 144 -16.74 -2.27 -1.79
CA LEU A 144 -16.75 -1.84 -3.21
C LEU A 144 -16.93 -0.32 -3.37
N ASP A 145 -17.69 0.31 -2.48
CA ASP A 145 -17.93 1.76 -2.45
C ASP A 145 -16.70 2.60 -2.07
N ARG A 146 -15.67 1.97 -1.48
CA ARG A 146 -14.43 2.65 -1.07
C ARG A 146 -13.24 2.30 -1.95
N PHE A 147 -13.40 1.49 -2.99
CA PHE A 147 -12.32 1.20 -3.92
C PHE A 147 -12.24 2.26 -5.04
N PRO A 148 -11.07 2.44 -5.68
CA PRO A 148 -10.95 3.37 -6.79
C PRO A 148 -11.81 2.94 -7.97
N VAL A 149 -12.33 3.93 -8.68
CA VAL A 149 -13.19 3.76 -9.86
C VAL A 149 -12.39 4.11 -11.09
N ALA A 150 -12.44 3.27 -12.12
CA ALA A 150 -11.83 3.59 -13.41
C ALA A 150 -12.58 4.75 -14.09
N ASP A 151 -11.88 5.56 -14.85
CA ASP A 151 -12.52 6.62 -15.64
C ASP A 151 -13.30 6.07 -16.85
N ALA A 152 -13.87 6.96 -17.65
CA ALA A 152 -14.68 6.59 -18.81
C ALA A 152 -13.89 5.87 -19.92
N ASP A 153 -12.56 5.97 -19.90
CA ASP A 153 -11.66 5.29 -20.84
C ASP A 153 -11.12 3.96 -20.26
N GLY A 154 -11.61 3.55 -19.08
CA GLY A 154 -11.14 2.35 -18.40
C GLY A 154 -9.74 2.51 -17.80
N HIS A 155 -9.30 3.73 -17.55
CA HIS A 155 -8.02 4.03 -16.89
C HIS A 155 -8.22 4.31 -15.41
N LEU A 156 -7.34 3.73 -14.58
CA LEU A 156 -7.37 3.86 -13.14
C LEU A 156 -6.03 4.39 -12.65
N SER A 157 -6.10 5.46 -11.85
CA SER A 157 -4.95 6.02 -11.14
C SER A 157 -5.24 6.04 -9.65
N TYR A 158 -4.43 5.32 -8.90
CA TYR A 158 -4.53 5.23 -7.45
C TYR A 158 -3.17 5.56 -6.84
N THR A 159 -3.16 6.43 -5.83
CA THR A 159 -2.01 6.62 -4.95
C THR A 159 -2.54 6.86 -3.54
N ARG A 160 -2.08 6.06 -2.58
CA ARG A 160 -2.43 6.28 -1.17
C ARG A 160 -1.27 5.96 -0.26
N THR A 161 -1.10 6.79 0.77
CA THR A 161 -0.20 6.54 1.90
C THR A 161 -1.01 6.18 3.13
N PHE A 162 -0.65 5.08 3.80
CA PHE A 162 -1.34 4.59 5.00
C PHE A 162 -0.36 3.92 5.96
N VAL A 163 -0.82 3.61 7.17
CA VAL A 163 -0.09 2.82 8.17
C VAL A 163 -0.76 1.46 8.26
N ASN A 164 -0.02 0.41 7.93
CA ASN A 164 -0.42 -0.98 8.10
C ASN A 164 0.88 -1.78 8.32
N ALA A 165 1.03 -2.37 9.51
CA ALA A 165 2.28 -3.04 9.90
C ALA A 165 2.57 -4.26 9.04
N ASP A 166 1.53 -5.05 8.71
CA ASP A 166 1.68 -6.26 7.90
C ASP A 166 2.04 -5.89 6.46
N ALA A 167 1.40 -4.86 5.89
CA ALA A 167 1.71 -4.36 4.56
C ALA A 167 3.13 -3.81 4.46
N LEU A 168 3.60 -3.13 5.51
CA LEU A 168 4.97 -2.62 5.56
C LEU A 168 5.98 -3.76 5.69
N ALA A 169 5.70 -4.77 6.51
CA ALA A 169 6.56 -5.92 6.70
C ALA A 169 6.71 -6.79 5.43
N ASN A 170 5.72 -6.74 4.54
CA ASN A 170 5.68 -7.50 3.28
C ASN A 170 5.83 -6.59 2.04
N ALA A 171 6.37 -5.37 2.19
CA ALA A 171 6.42 -4.42 1.08
C ALA A 171 7.25 -4.90 -0.12
N ASP A 172 8.25 -5.76 0.12
CA ASP A 172 9.11 -6.37 -0.90
C ASP A 172 8.52 -7.62 -1.55
N THR A 173 7.65 -8.35 -0.83
CA THR A 173 7.10 -9.64 -1.25
C THR A 173 5.64 -9.59 -1.67
N ALA A 174 4.92 -8.50 -1.41
CA ALA A 174 3.49 -8.43 -1.69
C ALA A 174 3.16 -8.43 -3.19
N GLN A 175 2.09 -9.16 -3.52
CA GLN A 175 1.44 -9.16 -4.83
C GLN A 175 0.32 -8.12 -4.85
N VAL A 176 0.16 -7.40 -5.96
CA VAL A 176 -0.98 -6.51 -6.17
C VAL A 176 -1.98 -7.21 -7.07
N VAL A 177 -3.19 -7.44 -6.56
CA VAL A 177 -4.30 -7.99 -7.34
C VAL A 177 -5.35 -6.89 -7.52
N VAL A 178 -5.81 -6.72 -8.76
CA VAL A 178 -6.92 -5.85 -9.14
C VAL A 178 -8.05 -6.76 -9.59
N HIS A 179 -9.25 -6.50 -9.10
CA HIS A 179 -10.47 -7.24 -9.41
C HIS A 179 -11.47 -6.39 -10.17
N GLY A 180 -12.44 -7.04 -10.79
CA GLY A 180 -13.54 -6.37 -11.49
C GLY A 180 -13.47 -6.59 -13.00
N ILE A 181 -14.40 -7.38 -13.53
CA ILE A 181 -14.58 -7.66 -14.95
C ILE A 181 -16.07 -7.59 -15.27
N ASP A 182 -16.47 -6.62 -16.09
CA ASP A 182 -17.82 -6.56 -16.66
C ASP A 182 -17.88 -7.53 -17.85
N LEU A 183 -18.31 -8.78 -17.62
CA LEU A 183 -18.20 -9.86 -18.61
C LEU A 183 -19.18 -9.66 -19.76
N ASN A 184 -20.36 -9.09 -19.49
CA ASN A 184 -21.43 -8.90 -20.46
C ASN A 184 -21.42 -7.49 -21.12
N ALA A 185 -20.49 -6.61 -20.72
CA ALA A 185 -20.30 -5.25 -21.22
C ALA A 185 -21.53 -4.35 -21.02
N ASN A 186 -22.26 -4.51 -19.91
CA ASN A 186 -23.47 -3.74 -19.65
C ASN A 186 -23.26 -2.51 -18.75
N GLY A 187 -22.03 -2.27 -18.28
CA GLY A 187 -21.66 -1.13 -17.46
C GLY A 187 -22.06 -1.26 -15.99
N ALA A 188 -22.25 -2.49 -15.50
CA ALA A 188 -22.49 -2.79 -14.10
C ALA A 188 -21.77 -4.10 -13.71
N TYR A 189 -21.55 -4.30 -12.40
CA TYR A 189 -21.30 -5.65 -11.89
C TYR A 189 -22.62 -6.24 -11.44
N ASP A 190 -23.03 -7.32 -12.05
CA ASP A 190 -24.31 -7.96 -11.78
C ASP A 190 -24.21 -9.49 -11.62
N PHE A 191 -25.37 -10.10 -11.37
CA PHE A 191 -25.46 -11.52 -11.07
C PHE A 191 -25.75 -12.37 -12.31
N ASP A 192 -25.61 -11.85 -13.53
CA ASP A 192 -25.82 -12.64 -14.76
C ASP A 192 -24.80 -13.78 -14.86
N ALA A 193 -23.55 -13.52 -14.46
CA ALA A 193 -22.50 -14.53 -14.29
C ALA A 193 -22.60 -15.29 -12.93
N GLY A 194 -23.60 -14.97 -12.11
CA GLY A 194 -23.82 -15.58 -10.80
C GLY A 194 -23.13 -14.85 -9.63
N PRO A 195 -23.34 -15.36 -8.41
CA PRO A 195 -22.67 -14.83 -7.21
C PRO A 195 -21.19 -15.20 -7.17
N SER A 196 -20.40 -14.38 -6.48
CA SER A 196 -19.02 -14.69 -6.12
C SER A 196 -18.95 -15.92 -5.21
N GLU A 197 -17.88 -16.69 -5.38
CA GLU A 197 -17.48 -17.82 -4.53
C GLU A 197 -17.17 -17.38 -3.10
N LEU A 198 -16.87 -16.09 -2.91
CA LEU A 198 -16.62 -15.51 -1.59
C LEU A 198 -17.91 -15.27 -0.81
N THR A 199 -18.99 -14.89 -1.49
CA THR A 199 -20.27 -14.56 -0.87
C THR A 199 -21.39 -14.44 -1.89
N SER A 200 -22.58 -14.91 -1.53
CA SER A 200 -23.79 -14.76 -2.36
C SER A 200 -24.30 -13.32 -2.48
N ALA A 201 -23.75 -12.38 -1.70
CA ALA A 201 -24.15 -10.99 -1.70
C ALA A 201 -23.36 -10.12 -2.71
N ALA A 202 -22.31 -10.66 -3.32
CA ALA A 202 -21.50 -9.96 -4.32
C ALA A 202 -21.60 -10.68 -5.67
N PRO A 203 -21.71 -9.93 -6.78
CA PRO A 203 -21.64 -10.51 -8.11
C PRO A 203 -20.24 -11.07 -8.39
N LEU A 204 -20.15 -12.16 -9.16
CA LEU A 204 -18.88 -12.76 -9.57
C LEU A 204 -17.96 -11.73 -10.23
N GLU A 205 -18.53 -10.94 -11.14
CA GLU A 205 -17.89 -9.86 -11.89
C GLU A 205 -17.10 -8.88 -11.02
N ALA A 206 -17.62 -8.49 -9.86
CA ALA A 206 -16.94 -7.55 -8.96
C ALA A 206 -15.70 -8.15 -8.25
N THR A 207 -15.56 -9.48 -8.29
CA THR A 207 -14.54 -10.22 -7.53
C THR A 207 -13.56 -10.96 -8.42
N LEU A 208 -13.83 -11.14 -9.71
CA LEU A 208 -12.88 -11.78 -10.62
C LEU A 208 -11.57 -10.99 -10.67
N PRO A 209 -10.41 -11.65 -10.48
CA PRO A 209 -9.12 -11.00 -10.66
C PRO A 209 -8.93 -10.66 -12.15
N VAL A 210 -8.68 -9.38 -12.43
CA VAL A 210 -8.40 -8.88 -13.77
C VAL A 210 -6.90 -8.67 -13.99
N LEU A 211 -6.19 -8.14 -13.00
CA LEU A 211 -4.75 -7.92 -13.06
C LEU A 211 -4.04 -8.48 -11.84
N CYS A 212 -2.81 -8.93 -12.02
CA CYS A 212 -1.93 -9.30 -10.93
C CYS A 212 -0.48 -8.87 -11.21
N GLY A 213 0.26 -8.47 -10.17
CA GLY A 213 1.72 -8.41 -10.24
C GLY A 213 2.50 -8.10 -8.97
N GLY A 214 3.74 -8.59 -8.92
CA GLY A 214 4.62 -8.57 -7.75
C GLY A 214 5.96 -9.25 -8.01
N ILE A 215 6.64 -9.69 -6.94
CA ILE A 215 8.04 -10.14 -6.98
C ILE A 215 8.25 -11.43 -7.79
N ALA A 216 7.27 -12.32 -7.77
CA ALA A 216 7.24 -13.54 -8.55
C ALA A 216 6.27 -13.32 -9.72
N ASN A 217 6.77 -12.75 -10.81
CA ASN A 217 6.01 -12.54 -12.05
C ASN A 217 6.79 -13.09 -13.24
#